data_AF-A0A9N9JTA2-F1
#
_entry.id   AF-A0A9N9JTA2-F1
#
_cell.length_a   1.000
_cell.length_b   1.000
_cell.length_c   1.000
_cell.angle_alpha   90.00
_cell.angle_beta   90.00
_cell.angle_gamma   90.00
#
_symmetry.space_group_name_H-M   'P 1'
#
loop_
_entity.id
_entity.type
_entity.pdbx_description
1 polymer ?
#
loop_
_entity_poly.entity_id
_entity_poly.type
_entity_poly.pdbx_seq_one_letter_code
_entity_poly.pdbx_strand_id
1 'polypeptide(L)'
;RTRKCSRLEPTLIEINYDEFLQIGTEVLLTAEEATPAKVTTEFENHSKTWKDQVNRILTFLSSPGQTRVSLNKKIKAYYYLGLLIFKSNDPLKIKTFIQKAQSTRKAKDTWKGALRIYELFELRPKEIILQLRYTTATHIIKLPDQDYTQL
;
A
#
# COMPACT_ATOMS: atom_id res chain seq x y z
N ARG A 1 40.81 -28.02 -18.83
CA ARG A 1 41.37 -27.32 -17.64
C ARG A 1 40.22 -26.60 -16.95
N THR A 2 39.95 -26.96 -15.70
CA THR A 2 38.75 -26.64 -14.90
C THR A 2 38.63 -25.16 -14.49
N ARG A 3 37.38 -24.69 -14.35
CA ARG A 3 36.98 -23.34 -13.94
C ARG A 3 37.43 -23.02 -12.50
N LYS A 4 37.96 -21.83 -12.26
CA LYS A 4 37.94 -21.20 -10.92
C LYS A 4 36.85 -20.13 -10.90
N CYS A 5 35.69 -20.52 -10.38
CA CYS A 5 34.69 -19.59 -9.89
C CYS A 5 35.10 -19.24 -8.45
N SER A 6 35.54 -18.01 -8.21
CA SER A 6 35.76 -17.49 -6.86
C SER A 6 34.40 -17.17 -6.23
N ARG A 7 34.06 -17.96 -5.21
CA ARG A 7 32.90 -17.82 -4.33
C ARG A 7 33.05 -16.53 -3.51
N LEU A 8 32.13 -15.58 -3.69
CA LEU A 8 31.98 -14.44 -2.79
C LEU A 8 30.97 -14.85 -1.71
N GLU A 9 31.45 -14.99 -0.49
CA GLU A 9 30.63 -15.16 0.72
C GLU A 9 29.86 -13.86 0.99
N PRO A 10 28.54 -13.90 1.28
CA PRO A 10 27.81 -12.71 1.69
C PRO A 10 28.16 -12.37 3.14
N THR A 11 28.82 -11.24 3.36
CA THR A 11 29.01 -10.67 4.70
C THR A 11 27.65 -10.20 5.24
N LEU A 12 27.23 -10.79 6.36
CA LEU A 12 26.14 -10.32 7.20
C LEU A 12 26.44 -8.89 7.65
N ILE A 13 25.66 -7.92 7.15
CA ILE A 13 25.64 -6.57 7.69
C ILE A 13 24.67 -6.61 8.88
N GLU A 14 25.21 -6.69 10.09
CA GLU A 14 24.46 -6.42 11.32
C GLU A 14 24.12 -4.93 11.34
N ILE A 15 22.84 -4.62 11.11
CA ILE A 15 22.33 -3.27 11.26
C ILE A 15 22.01 -3.10 12.76
N ASN A 16 22.85 -2.34 13.46
CA ASN A 16 22.60 -1.91 14.83
C ASN A 16 21.48 -0.86 14.84
N TYR A 17 20.38 -1.15 15.54
CA TYR A 17 19.16 -0.33 15.53
C TYR A 17 19.16 0.82 16.54
N ASP A 18 20.16 0.91 17.42
CA ASP A 18 20.17 1.90 18.51
C ASP A 18 20.78 3.26 18.11
N GLU A 19 21.39 3.37 16.92
CA GLU A 19 22.07 4.59 16.46
C GLU A 19 21.16 5.54 15.64
N PHE A 20 19.92 5.14 15.36
CA PHE A 20 19.00 5.90 14.48
C PHE A 20 18.10 6.92 15.22
N LEU A 21 18.24 7.08 16.54
CA LEU A 21 17.40 7.96 17.36
C LEU A 21 18.06 9.31 17.76
N GLN A 22 19.23 9.66 17.22
CA GLN A 22 19.96 10.89 17.63
C GLN A 22 20.19 11.94 16.53
N ILE A 23 19.40 11.92 15.45
CA ILE A 23 19.36 13.07 14.52
C ILE A 23 17.91 13.53 14.40
N GLY A 24 17.51 14.34 15.36
CA GLY A 24 16.15 14.87 15.50
C GLY A 24 16.14 16.25 16.14
N THR A 25 16.82 17.18 15.46
CA THR A 25 16.37 18.56 15.23
C THR A 25 15.82 19.35 16.43
N GLU A 26 16.64 20.27 16.94
CA GLU A 26 16.16 21.49 17.58
C GLU A 26 15.34 22.28 16.55
N VAL A 27 14.01 22.12 16.57
CA VAL A 27 13.09 23.05 15.93
C VAL A 27 12.60 24.01 16.99
N LEU A 28 13.18 25.20 16.97
CA LEU A 28 12.72 26.40 17.64
C LEU A 28 11.21 26.59 17.34
N LEU A 29 10.37 26.50 18.37
CA LEU A 29 8.95 26.81 18.32
C LEU A 29 8.77 28.33 18.14
N THR A 30 8.65 28.79 16.90
CA THR A 30 7.99 30.06 16.60
C THR A 30 6.54 29.78 16.21
N ALA A 31 5.64 30.20 17.09
CA ALA A 31 4.20 30.19 16.89
C ALA A 31 3.83 31.16 15.76
N GLU A 32 3.51 30.62 14.58
CA GLU A 32 2.63 31.27 13.62
C GLU A 32 1.58 30.25 13.17
N GLU A 33 0.32 30.63 13.36
CA GLU A 33 -0.88 29.90 12.98
C GLU A 33 -0.90 29.61 11.47
N ALA A 34 -0.36 28.47 11.06
CA ALA A 34 -0.65 27.88 9.77
C ALA A 34 -1.71 26.80 9.95
N THR A 35 -2.96 27.20 9.72
CA THR A 35 -4.14 26.37 9.46
C THR A 35 -3.81 24.95 8.95
N PRO A 36 -4.47 23.89 9.46
CA PRO A 36 -4.16 22.52 9.06
C PRO A 36 -4.48 22.36 7.57
N ALA A 37 -3.41 22.22 6.77
CA ALA A 37 -3.51 21.92 5.36
C ALA A 37 -4.40 20.68 5.19
N LYS A 38 -5.53 20.91 4.53
CA LYS A 38 -6.54 19.94 4.11
C LYS A 38 -5.87 18.79 3.35
N VAL A 39 -5.47 17.75 4.06
CA VAL A 39 -4.89 16.53 3.48
C VAL A 39 -5.96 15.90 2.59
N THR A 40 -5.63 15.78 1.31
CA THR A 40 -6.55 15.51 0.21
C THR A 40 -7.32 14.20 0.37
N THR A 41 -8.64 14.32 0.55
CA THR A 41 -9.69 13.29 0.58
C THR A 41 -9.93 12.66 -0.81
N GLU A 42 -8.89 12.19 -1.51
CA GLU A 42 -9.04 11.74 -2.92
C GLU A 42 -9.94 10.51 -3.11
N PHE A 43 -10.06 9.66 -2.08
CA PHE A 43 -10.90 8.45 -2.08
C PHE A 43 -11.91 8.42 -0.91
N GLU A 44 -11.89 9.41 -0.02
CA GLU A 44 -12.83 9.52 1.10
C GLU A 44 -14.13 10.19 0.63
N ASN A 45 -15.17 9.37 0.47
CA ASN A 45 -16.59 9.75 0.58
C ASN A 45 -17.17 10.87 -0.31
N HIS A 46 -16.63 11.13 -1.50
CA HIS A 46 -17.26 12.09 -2.43
C HIS A 46 -18.28 11.48 -3.41
N SER A 47 -18.50 10.16 -3.39
CA SER A 47 -19.38 9.47 -4.35
C SER A 47 -20.64 8.92 -3.66
N LYS A 48 -21.80 9.07 -4.33
CA LYS A 48 -23.13 8.76 -3.77
C LYS A 48 -23.37 7.27 -3.50
N THR A 49 -22.66 6.36 -4.19
CA THR A 49 -22.82 4.92 -4.00
C THR A 49 -21.48 4.19 -3.89
N TRP A 50 -21.47 3.04 -3.20
CA TRP A 50 -20.29 2.18 -3.11
C TRP A 50 -19.81 1.71 -4.50
N LYS A 51 -20.73 1.54 -5.47
CA LYS A 51 -20.39 1.14 -6.84
C LYS A 51 -19.54 2.21 -7.52
N ASP A 52 -19.93 3.47 -7.37
CA ASP A 52 -19.18 4.60 -7.94
C ASP A 52 -17.79 4.72 -7.30
N GLN A 53 -17.72 4.52 -5.98
CA GLN A 53 -16.45 4.51 -5.25
C GLN A 53 -15.52 3.40 -5.75
N VAL A 54 -16.04 2.17 -5.86
CA VAL A 54 -15.29 1.02 -6.39
C VAL A 54 -14.84 1.31 -7.83
N ASN A 55 -15.74 1.78 -8.69
CA ASN A 55 -15.41 2.05 -10.09
C ASN A 55 -14.29 3.09 -10.22
N ARG A 56 -14.37 4.20 -9.47
CA ARG A 56 -13.32 5.24 -9.43
C ARG A 56 -11.97 4.67 -8.99
N ILE A 57 -11.96 3.81 -7.98
CA ILE A 57 -10.74 3.12 -7.53
C ILE A 57 -10.20 2.22 -8.64
N LEU A 58 -11.04 1.41 -9.30
CA LEU A 58 -10.61 0.51 -10.38
C LEU A 58 -10.05 1.26 -11.59
N THR A 59 -10.66 2.40 -11.95
CA THR A 59 -10.14 3.30 -12.99
C THR A 59 -8.77 3.85 -12.59
N PHE A 60 -8.63 4.32 -11.35
CA PHE A 60 -7.35 4.82 -10.85
C PHE A 60 -6.26 3.74 -10.82
N LEU A 61 -6.56 2.53 -10.34
CA LEU A 61 -5.61 1.41 -10.32
C LEU A 61 -5.14 1.00 -11.72
N SER A 62 -5.97 1.26 -12.74
CA SER A 62 -5.64 0.98 -14.14
C SER A 62 -4.74 2.05 -14.77
N SER A 63 -4.57 3.21 -14.13
CA SER A 63 -3.73 4.27 -14.63
C SER A 63 -2.23 3.90 -14.57
N PRO A 64 -1.45 4.26 -15.60
CA PRO A 64 -0.01 4.12 -15.55
C PRO A 64 0.56 5.08 -14.49
N GLY A 65 1.60 4.64 -13.80
CA GLY A 65 2.24 5.43 -12.76
C GLY A 65 3.34 4.63 -12.10
N GLN A 66 4.57 5.15 -12.20
CA GLN A 66 5.80 4.54 -11.67
C GLN A 66 6.53 5.45 -10.68
N THR A 67 6.07 6.69 -10.49
CA THR A 67 6.66 7.58 -9.49
C THR A 67 6.29 7.10 -8.10
N ARG A 68 7.16 7.33 -7.11
CA ARG A 68 6.89 6.99 -5.71
C ARG A 68 5.54 7.52 -5.22
N VAL A 69 5.20 8.76 -5.60
CA VAL A 69 3.90 9.36 -5.28
C VAL A 69 2.75 8.55 -5.88
N SER A 70 2.82 8.19 -7.16
CA SER A 70 1.78 7.39 -7.81
C SER A 70 1.67 5.98 -7.23
N LEU A 71 2.78 5.35 -6.84
CA LEU A 71 2.82 4.04 -6.21
C LEU A 71 2.18 4.09 -4.80
N ASN A 72 2.50 5.12 -4.01
CA ASN A 72 1.88 5.33 -2.70
C ASN A 72 0.38 5.60 -2.82
N LYS A 73 -0.04 6.37 -3.83
CA LYS A 73 -1.47 6.57 -4.12
C LYS A 73 -2.17 5.26 -4.50
N LYS A 74 -1.51 4.35 -5.23
CA LYS A 74 -2.04 3.01 -5.54
C LYS A 74 -2.21 2.15 -4.28
N ILE A 75 -1.25 2.19 -3.35
CA ILE A 75 -1.40 1.52 -2.05
C ILE A 75 -2.62 2.06 -1.30
N LYS A 76 -2.76 3.39 -1.22
CA LYS A 76 -3.94 4.03 -0.60
C LYS A 76 -5.24 3.61 -1.28
N ALA A 77 -5.27 3.54 -2.61
CA ALA A 77 -6.45 3.11 -3.36
C ALA A 77 -6.85 1.67 -3.03
N TYR A 78 -5.89 0.76 -2.88
CA TYR A 78 -6.15 -0.61 -2.41
C TYR A 78 -6.66 -0.63 -0.96
N TYR A 79 -6.06 0.15 -0.07
CA TYR A 79 -6.53 0.28 1.32
C TYR A 79 -8.01 0.69 1.36
N TYR A 80 -8.40 1.73 0.61
CA TYR A 80 -9.80 2.16 0.58
C TYR A 80 -10.74 1.14 -0.05
N LEU A 81 -10.27 0.39 -1.06
CA LEU A 81 -11.04 -0.72 -1.60
C LEU A 81 -11.28 -1.81 -0.55
N GLY A 82 -10.25 -2.16 0.23
CA GLY A 82 -10.37 -3.11 1.33
C GLY A 82 -11.30 -2.61 2.44
N LEU A 83 -11.21 -1.32 2.79
CA LEU A 83 -12.12 -0.68 3.74
C LEU A 83 -13.58 -0.75 3.28
N LEU A 84 -13.86 -0.53 1.99
CA LEU A 84 -15.20 -0.67 1.41
C LEU A 84 -15.69 -2.12 1.46
N ILE A 85 -14.80 -3.08 1.20
CA ILE A 85 -15.12 -4.50 1.31
C ILE A 85 -15.49 -4.86 2.75
N PHE A 86 -14.69 -4.40 3.72
CA PHE A 86 -14.89 -4.68 5.14
C PHE A 86 -16.15 -4.03 5.72
N LYS A 87 -16.45 -2.78 5.32
CA LYS A 87 -17.66 -2.06 5.76
C LYS A 87 -18.94 -2.47 5.03
N SER A 88 -18.85 -3.29 3.98
CA SER A 88 -20.01 -3.70 3.20
C SER A 88 -20.82 -4.78 3.91
N ASN A 89 -22.14 -4.63 3.92
CA ASN A 89 -23.05 -5.70 4.34
C ASN A 89 -22.99 -6.92 3.42
N ASP A 90 -22.53 -6.75 2.17
CA ASP A 90 -22.43 -7.82 1.18
C ASP A 90 -21.12 -7.67 0.38
N PRO A 91 -20.00 -8.22 0.89
CA PRO A 91 -18.70 -8.19 0.22
C PRO A 91 -18.70 -8.92 -1.13
N LEU A 92 -19.57 -9.92 -1.31
CA LEU A 92 -19.66 -10.72 -2.54
C LEU A 92 -20.20 -9.89 -3.71
N LYS A 93 -21.10 -8.94 -3.46
CA LYS A 93 -21.53 -7.97 -4.49
C LYS A 93 -20.38 -7.10 -4.99
N ILE A 94 -19.46 -6.70 -4.11
CA ILE A 94 -18.27 -5.95 -4.52
C ILE A 94 -17.33 -6.84 -5.33
N LYS A 95 -17.10 -8.08 -4.88
CA LYS A 95 -16.27 -9.05 -5.59
C LYS A 95 -16.77 -9.31 -7.01
N THR A 96 -18.06 -9.58 -7.16
CA THR A 96 -18.69 -9.82 -8.46
C THR A 96 -18.65 -8.59 -9.35
N PHE A 97 -18.80 -7.38 -8.77
CA PHE A 97 -18.63 -6.13 -9.51
C PHE A 97 -17.21 -5.97 -10.06
N ILE A 98 -16.18 -6.22 -9.24
CA ILE A 98 -14.77 -6.16 -9.68
C ILE A 98 -14.49 -7.19 -10.78
N GLN A 99 -15.02 -8.41 -10.65
CA GLN A 99 -14.88 -9.47 -11.65
C GLN A 99 -15.53 -9.13 -12.99
N LYS A 100 -16.65 -8.40 -12.99
CA LYS A 100 -17.29 -7.92 -14.22
C LYS A 100 -16.52 -6.79 -14.89
N ALA A 101 -15.83 -5.96 -14.11
CA ALA A 101 -15.11 -4.78 -14.61
C ALA A 101 -13.70 -5.08 -15.13
N GLN A 102 -13.10 -6.23 -14.78
CA GLN A 102 -11.70 -6.54 -15.07
C GLN A 102 -11.53 -7.99 -15.55
N SER A 103 -10.38 -8.29 -16.19
CA SER A 103 -10.03 -9.67 -16.53
C SER A 103 -9.84 -10.53 -15.28
N THR A 104 -10.05 -11.84 -15.40
CA THR A 104 -10.00 -12.81 -14.28
C THR A 104 -8.73 -12.66 -13.44
N ARG A 105 -7.57 -12.56 -14.09
CA ARG A 105 -6.28 -12.37 -13.41
C ARG A 105 -6.25 -11.06 -12.64
N LYS A 106 -6.63 -9.95 -13.28
CA LYS A 106 -6.57 -8.61 -12.66
C LYS A 106 -7.59 -8.49 -11.53
N ALA A 107 -8.79 -9.06 -11.68
CA ALA A 107 -9.78 -9.10 -10.62
C ALA A 107 -9.29 -9.87 -9.38
N LYS A 108 -8.61 -11.01 -9.58
CA LYS A 108 -7.99 -11.79 -8.50
C LYS A 108 -6.91 -10.99 -7.77
N ASP A 109 -5.99 -10.38 -8.52
CA ASP A 109 -4.92 -9.55 -7.95
C ASP A 109 -5.49 -8.34 -7.21
N THR A 110 -6.52 -7.70 -7.77
CA THR A 110 -7.18 -6.54 -7.17
C THR A 110 -7.86 -6.91 -5.84
N TRP A 111 -8.61 -8.02 -5.84
CA TRP A 111 -9.27 -8.52 -4.63
C TRP A 111 -8.26 -8.89 -3.53
N LYS A 112 -7.21 -9.63 -3.91
CA LYS A 112 -6.13 -10.02 -2.98
C LYS A 112 -5.41 -8.79 -2.42
N GLY A 113 -5.10 -7.81 -3.27
CA GLY A 113 -4.44 -6.58 -2.86
C GLY A 113 -5.26 -5.73 -1.91
N ALA A 114 -6.57 -5.61 -2.17
CA ALA A 114 -7.48 -4.87 -1.31
C ALA A 114 -7.51 -5.44 0.11
N LEU A 115 -7.67 -6.75 0.26
CA LEU A 115 -7.70 -7.41 1.57
C LEU A 115 -6.36 -7.28 2.29
N ARG A 116 -5.27 -7.66 1.64
CA ARG A 116 -3.95 -7.67 2.28
C ARG A 116 -3.45 -6.29 2.69
N ILE A 117 -3.67 -5.30 1.85
CA ILE A 117 -3.22 -3.93 2.16
C ILE A 117 -4.09 -3.34 3.28
N TYR A 118 -5.38 -3.66 3.31
CA TYR A 118 -6.25 -3.25 4.41
C TYR A 118 -5.80 -3.87 5.74
N GLU A 119 -5.65 -5.20 5.79
CA GLU A 119 -5.15 -5.94 6.95
C GLU A 119 -3.79 -5.41 7.44
N LEU A 120 -2.84 -5.17 6.51
CA LEU A 120 -1.52 -4.64 6.86
C LEU A 120 -1.61 -3.25 7.50
N PHE A 121 -2.52 -2.40 7.02
CA PHE A 121 -2.72 -1.03 7.53
C PHE A 121 -3.53 -1.00 8.85
N GLU A 122 -4.23 -2.07 9.20
CA GLU A 122 -4.83 -2.25 10.53
C GLU A 122 -3.76 -2.65 11.56
N LEU A 123 -2.74 -3.41 11.15
CA LEU A 123 -1.65 -3.87 12.03
C LEU A 123 -0.56 -2.81 12.25
N ARG A 124 -0.30 -1.93 11.27
CA ARG A 124 0.77 -0.94 11.33
C ARG A 124 0.26 0.44 10.90
N PRO A 125 0.73 1.53 11.53
CA PRO A 125 0.35 2.87 11.13
C PRO A 125 0.79 3.15 9.68
N LYS A 126 -0.10 3.82 8.94
CA LYS A 126 -0.01 4.00 7.48
C LYS A 126 1.25 4.74 7.06
N GLU A 127 1.70 5.64 7.92
CA GLU A 127 2.87 6.50 7.76
C GLU A 127 4.14 5.66 7.60
N ILE A 128 4.27 4.58 8.39
CA ILE A 128 5.43 3.69 8.35
C ILE A 128 5.45 2.94 7.02
N ILE A 129 4.33 2.35 6.60
CA ILE A 129 4.28 1.53 5.38
C ILE A 129 4.55 2.36 4.12
N LEU A 130 4.03 3.60 4.07
CA LEU A 130 4.20 4.49 2.93
C LEU A 130 5.61 5.11 2.82
N GLN A 131 6.39 5.06 3.90
CA GLN A 131 7.77 5.53 3.94
C GLN A 131 8.79 4.48 3.45
N LEU A 132 8.43 3.19 3.45
CA LEU A 132 9.32 2.11 2.99
C LEU A 132 9.69 2.29 1.51
N ARG A 133 11.00 2.34 1.22
CA ARG A 133 11.53 2.64 -0.13
C ARG A 133 11.12 1.65 -1.23
N TYR A 134 10.84 0.40 -0.87
CA TYR A 134 10.61 -0.68 -1.85
C TYR A 134 9.21 -1.30 -1.77
N THR A 135 8.35 -0.81 -0.88
CA THR A 135 7.02 -1.37 -0.69
C THR A 135 6.10 -0.82 -1.77
N THR A 136 5.65 -1.69 -2.68
CA THR A 136 4.62 -1.38 -3.66
C THR A 136 3.42 -2.28 -3.45
N ALA A 137 2.25 -1.86 -3.92
CA ALA A 137 1.07 -2.73 -3.88
C ALA A 137 1.35 -4.08 -4.57
N THR A 138 2.10 -4.09 -5.67
CA THR A 138 2.49 -5.32 -6.37
C THR A 138 3.34 -6.25 -5.51
N HIS A 139 4.31 -5.71 -4.77
CA HIS A 139 5.12 -6.52 -3.84
C HIS A 139 4.22 -7.15 -2.77
N ILE A 140 3.32 -6.37 -2.15
CA ILE A 140 2.40 -6.88 -1.13
C ILE A 140 1.43 -7.93 -1.70
N ILE A 141 0.92 -7.73 -2.91
CA ILE A 141 0.00 -8.67 -3.59
C ILE A 141 0.68 -10.00 -3.90
N LYS A 142 1.93 -9.94 -4.38
CA LYS A 142 2.69 -11.10 -4.87
C LYS A 142 3.45 -11.84 -3.77
N LEU A 143 3.53 -11.30 -2.56
CA LEU A 143 4.10 -12.03 -1.42
C LEU A 143 3.41 -13.41 -1.30
N PRO A 144 4.17 -14.50 -1.14
CA PRO A 144 3.61 -15.79 -0.73
C PRO A 144 2.73 -15.62 0.51
N ASP A 145 1.71 -16.46 0.66
CA ASP A 145 0.80 -16.35 1.81
C ASP A 145 1.53 -16.62 3.14
N GLN A 146 2.56 -17.47 3.12
CA GLN A 146 3.45 -17.74 4.26
C GLN A 146 4.22 -16.48 4.70
N ASP A 147 4.87 -15.80 3.76
CA ASP A 147 5.64 -14.58 4.07
C ASP A 147 4.74 -13.42 4.49
N TYR A 148 3.53 -13.35 3.91
CA TYR A 148 2.56 -12.31 4.26
C TYR A 148 2.02 -12.44 5.69
N THR A 149 1.78 -13.68 6.14
CA THR A 149 1.24 -13.95 7.49
C THR A 149 2.26 -13.74 8.61
N GLN A 150 3.54 -13.54 8.28
CA GLN A 150 4.62 -13.30 9.24
C GLN A 150 4.96 -11.80 9.44
N LEU A 151 4.28 -10.88 8.73
CA LEU A 151 4.49 -9.42 8.81
C LEU A 151 3.75 -8.77 10.00
#